data_AF-E8LJV8-F1
#
_entry.id   AF-E8LJV8-F1
#
_cell.length_a   1.000
_cell.length_b   1.000
_cell.length_c   1.000
_cell.angle_alpha   90.00
_cell.angle_beta   90.00
_cell.angle_gamma   90.00
#
_symmetry.space_group_name_H-M   'P 1'
#
loop_
_entity.id
_entity.type
_entity.pdbx_description
1 polymer ?
#
loop_
_entity_poly.entity_id
_entity_poly.type
_entity_poly.pdbx_seq_one_letter_code
_entity_poly.pdbx_strand_id
1 'polypeptide(L)'
;MPMRRVENLFGCDDEGNVVGVPNAGKLLENIPNKIRNAMGIIVNVNCLNKNGKEYLEIDVPSYPIGISCKGIYYYRSGNTMQILTGPALEDFLMRKRRATWDNLPLPAFSLSNVDDEIVTQFKL
;
A
#
# COMPACT_ATOMS: atom_id res chain seq x y z
N MET A 1 -13.53 -6.76 8.02
CA MET A 1 -12.60 -6.58 9.15
C MET A 1 -12.12 -5.14 9.14
N PRO A 2 -12.16 -4.40 10.26
CA PRO A 2 -11.64 -3.04 10.28
C PRO A 2 -10.13 -3.11 10.02
N MET A 3 -9.70 -2.43 8.96
CA MET A 3 -8.32 -2.37 8.51
C MET A 3 -7.52 -1.68 9.64
N ARG A 4 -6.70 -2.44 10.37
CA ARG A 4 -5.84 -1.90 11.44
C ARG A 4 -5.07 -0.70 10.87
N ARG A 5 -5.14 0.43 11.56
CA ARG A 5 -4.30 1.60 11.29
C ARG A 5 -2.84 1.12 11.35
N VAL A 6 -2.11 1.26 10.24
CA VAL A 6 -0.69 0.89 10.20
C VAL A 6 0.06 2.09 10.78
N GLU A 7 0.38 2.02 12.06
CA GLU A 7 1.15 3.05 12.75
C GLU A 7 2.63 2.81 12.47
N ASN A 8 3.24 3.69 11.68
CA ASN A 8 4.68 3.64 11.43
C ASN A 8 5.38 4.52 12.46
N LEU A 9 6.06 3.88 13.41
CA LEU A 9 6.81 4.55 14.47
C LEU A 9 8.28 4.68 14.11
N PHE A 10 8.85 5.85 14.34
CA PHE A 10 10.28 6.15 14.14
C PHE A 10 10.89 6.56 15.47
N GLY A 11 11.96 5.89 15.90
CA GLY A 11 12.54 6.07 17.24
C GLY A 11 12.06 5.04 18.26
N CYS A 12 11.58 3.88 17.80
CA CYS A 12 11.33 2.69 18.62
C CYS A 12 12.28 1.56 18.19
N ASP A 13 12.65 0.69 19.12
CA ASP A 13 13.32 -0.57 18.81
C ASP A 13 12.31 -1.66 18.35
N ASP A 14 12.82 -2.83 17.97
CA ASP A 14 11.99 -3.95 17.50
C ASP A 14 11.11 -4.56 18.61
N GLU A 15 11.39 -4.25 19.88
CA GLU A 15 10.58 -4.64 21.04
C GLU A 15 9.48 -3.61 21.36
N GLY A 16 9.46 -2.47 20.65
CA GLY A 16 8.50 -1.40 20.83
C GLY A 16 8.87 -0.38 21.92
N ASN A 17 10.09 -0.42 22.44
CA ASN A 17 10.58 0.57 23.39
C ASN A 17 11.01 1.85 22.67
N VAL A 18 10.65 3.01 23.24
CA VAL A 18 11.05 4.31 22.69
C VAL A 18 12.53 4.56 22.99
N VAL A 19 13.35 4.49 21.94
CA VAL A 19 14.78 4.84 21.97
C VAL A 19 15.01 6.32 21.67
N GLY A 20 14.07 6.95 20.97
CA GLY A 20 14.08 8.34 20.57
C GLY A 20 14.75 8.59 19.22
N VAL A 21 14.52 9.77 18.64
CA VAL A 21 15.17 10.25 17.41
C VAL A 21 15.93 11.54 17.65
N PRO A 22 17.14 11.71 17.07
CA PRO A 22 17.81 13.00 17.07
C PRO A 22 17.13 13.95 16.07
N ASN A 23 17.11 15.25 16.39
CA ASN A 23 16.64 16.33 15.52
C ASN A 23 15.20 16.13 14.99
N ALA A 24 14.25 15.78 15.87
CA ALA A 24 12.85 15.54 15.50
C ALA A 24 12.24 16.68 14.66
N GLY A 25 12.52 17.95 15.01
CA GLY A 25 12.06 19.11 14.26
C GLY A 25 12.48 19.12 12.78
N LYS A 26 13.74 18.76 12.49
CA LYS A 26 14.22 18.65 11.11
C LYS A 26 13.56 17.48 10.38
N LEU A 27 13.26 16.39 11.08
CA LEU A 27 12.58 15.23 10.51
C LEU A 27 11.12 15.54 10.20
N LEU A 28 10.42 16.29 11.06
CA LEU A 28 9.05 16.78 10.81
C LEU A 28 8.95 17.61 9.52
N GLU A 29 9.97 18.38 9.19
CA GLU A 29 10.02 19.12 7.92
C GLU A 29 10.37 18.22 6.73
N ASN A 30 11.36 17.34 6.89
CA ASN A 30 11.91 16.60 5.75
C ASN A 30 11.08 15.37 5.36
N ILE A 31 10.47 14.66 6.31
CA ILE A 31 9.76 13.40 6.04
C ILE A 31 8.53 13.63 5.15
N PRO A 32 7.60 14.57 5.46
CA PRO A 32 6.45 14.82 4.60
C PRO A 32 6.86 15.23 3.18
N ASN A 33 7.87 16.10 3.08
CA ASN A 33 8.39 16.56 1.80
C ASN A 33 9.00 15.41 0.97
N LYS A 34 9.79 14.53 1.59
CA LYS A 34 10.35 13.35 0.93
C LYS A 34 9.27 12.40 0.45
N ILE A 35 8.26 12.14 1.29
CA ILE A 35 7.13 11.27 0.95
C ILE A 35 6.35 11.84 -0.23
N ARG A 36 6.00 13.12 -0.20
CA ARG A 36 5.33 13.79 -1.32
C ARG A 36 6.14 13.73 -2.60
N ASN A 37 7.43 14.05 -2.53
CA ASN A 37 8.28 14.10 -3.73
C ASN A 37 8.53 12.70 -4.32
N ALA A 38 8.56 11.65 -3.51
CA ALA A 38 8.82 10.28 -3.96
C ALA A 38 7.54 9.52 -4.37
N MET A 39 6.41 9.78 -3.70
CA MET A 39 5.18 8.99 -3.82
C MET A 39 3.95 9.81 -4.23
N GLY A 40 4.03 11.14 -4.23
CA GLY A 40 2.91 12.01 -4.59
C GLY A 40 1.79 12.09 -3.54
N ILE A 41 1.98 11.51 -2.35
CA ILE A 41 0.98 11.50 -1.28
C ILE A 41 1.32 12.49 -0.16
N ILE A 42 0.29 12.91 0.56
CA ILE A 42 0.41 13.75 1.75
C ILE A 42 0.10 12.88 2.96
N VAL A 43 0.96 12.96 3.98
CA VAL A 43 0.84 12.21 5.22
C VAL A 43 0.99 13.15 6.41
N ASN A 44 0.40 12.79 7.54
CA ASN A 44 0.64 13.50 8.78
C ASN A 44 1.84 12.88 9.49
N VAL A 45 2.74 13.72 10.00
CA VAL A 45 3.86 13.29 10.82
C VAL A 45 3.76 14.00 12.15
N ASN A 46 3.59 13.23 13.22
CA ASN A 46 3.44 13.72 14.58
C ASN A 46 4.75 13.48 15.34
N CYS A 47 5.17 14.45 16.15
CA CYS A 47 6.23 14.25 17.14
C CYS A 47 5.58 13.97 18.50
N LEU A 48 5.97 12.85 19.08
CA LEU A 48 5.50 12.36 20.37
C LEU A 48 6.68 12.30 21.34
N ASN A 49 6.42 12.41 22.64
CA ASN A 49 7.45 12.32 23.66
C ASN A 49 7.12 11.22 24.66
N LYS A 50 8.11 10.38 25.00
CA LYS A 50 8.00 9.40 26.08
C LYS A 50 9.28 9.44 26.90
N ASN A 51 9.15 9.68 28.21
CA ASN A 51 10.28 9.73 29.14
C ASN A 51 11.40 10.69 28.70
N GLY A 52 11.03 11.85 28.14
CA GLY A 52 11.99 12.84 27.64
C GLY A 52 12.60 12.52 26.27
N LYS A 53 12.23 11.40 25.65
CA LYS A 53 12.69 11.00 24.32
C LYS A 53 11.61 11.29 23.29
N GLU A 54 11.96 12.07 22.27
CA GLU A 54 11.10 12.35 21.13
C GLU A 54 11.12 11.18 20.14
N TYR A 55 9.95 10.81 19.61
CA TYR A 55 9.79 9.82 18.55
C TYR A 55 8.69 10.28 17.60
N LEU A 56 8.67 9.73 16.39
CA LEU A 56 7.75 10.17 15.35
C LEU A 56 6.72 9.10 15.05
N GLU A 57 5.49 9.55 14.81
CA GLU A 57 4.42 8.73 14.26
C GLU A 57 4.10 9.26 12.86
N ILE A 58 4.06 8.36 11.87
CA ILE A 58 3.66 8.69 10.51
C ILE A 58 2.29 8.06 10.27
N ASP A 59 1.25 8.89 10.21
CA ASP A 59 -0.12 8.48 9.90
C ASP A 59 -0.34 8.51 8.39
N VAL A 60 -0.45 7.32 7.81
CA VAL A 60 -0.60 7.11 6.37
C VAL A 60 -2.04 6.70 6.09
N PRO A 61 -2.84 7.54 5.40
CA PRO A 61 -4.21 7.17 5.07
C PRO A 61 -4.23 6.00 4.07
N SER A 62 -5.31 5.21 4.11
CA SER A 62 -5.51 4.12 3.16
C SER A 62 -5.90 4.67 1.79
N TYR A 63 -5.20 4.24 0.74
CA TYR A 63 -5.49 4.61 -0.64
C TYR A 63 -6.17 3.46 -1.41
N PRO A 64 -7.22 3.76 -2.20
CA PRO A 64 -7.92 2.80 -3.03
C PRO A 64 -7.13 2.43 -4.31
N ILE A 65 -5.96 3.04 -4.53
CA ILE A 65 -5.09 2.75 -5.67
C ILE A 65 -3.72 2.26 -5.19
N GLY A 66 -2.95 1.68 -6.10
CA GLY A 66 -1.53 1.43 -5.87
C GLY A 66 -0.77 2.75 -5.87
N ILE A 67 0.07 2.97 -4.87
CA ILE A 67 0.97 4.14 -4.80
C ILE A 67 2.38 3.64 -5.12
N SER A 68 2.98 4.17 -6.18
CA SER A 68 4.37 3.91 -6.52
C SER A 68 5.30 4.84 -5.75
N CYS A 69 6.47 4.35 -5.35
CA CYS A 69 7.58 5.17 -4.89
C CYS A 69 8.61 5.26 -6.01
N LYS A 70 8.76 6.45 -6.60
CA LYS A 70 9.65 6.70 -7.76
C LYS A 70 9.42 5.73 -8.92
N GLY A 71 8.15 5.44 -9.22
CA GLY A 71 7.76 4.51 -10.28
C GLY A 71 7.85 3.03 -9.91
N ILE A 72 8.35 2.68 -8.72
CA ILE A 72 8.48 1.29 -8.27
C ILE A 72 7.39 0.99 -7.23
N TYR A 73 6.77 -0.17 -7.35
CA TYR A 73 5.78 -0.66 -6.39
C TYR A 73 6.44 -1.60 -5.38
N TYR A 74 6.10 -1.40 -4.12
CA TYR A 74 6.64 -2.19 -3.02
C TYR A 74 5.51 -2.81 -2.23
N TYR A 75 5.74 -4.02 -1.74
CA TYR A 75 4.83 -4.72 -0.85
C TYR A 75 5.56 -5.13 0.42
N ARG A 76 5.01 -4.76 1.57
CA ARG A 76 5.53 -5.19 2.87
C ARG A 76 5.00 -6.58 3.18
N SER A 77 5.91 -7.53 3.32
CA SER A 77 5.62 -8.88 3.79
C SER A 77 6.37 -9.11 5.11
N GLY A 78 5.65 -9.01 6.23
CA GLY A 78 6.24 -9.00 7.56
C GLY A 78 7.18 -7.81 7.76
N ASN A 79 8.43 -8.08 8.15
CA ASN A 79 9.46 -7.04 8.32
C ASN A 79 10.29 -6.79 7.05
N THR A 80 9.95 -7.43 5.93
CA THR A 80 10.66 -7.27 4.66
C THR A 80 9.84 -6.46 3.67
N MET A 81 10.55 -5.75 2.80
CA MET A 81 9.97 -4.99 1.70
C MET A 81 10.37 -5.65 0.39
N GLN A 82 9.38 -6.05 -0.40
CA GLN A 82 9.57 -6.73 -1.69
C GLN A 82 9.21 -5.79 -2.83
N ILE A 83 9.99 -5.81 -3.90
CA ILE A 83 9.66 -5.10 -5.13
C ILE A 83 8.63 -5.93 -5.88
N LEU A 84 7.51 -5.31 -6.25
CA LEU A 84 6.51 -5.94 -7.10
C LEU A 84 6.89 -5.78 -8.56
N THR A 85 7.01 -6.90 -9.27
CA THR A 85 7.25 -6.96 -10.72
C THR A 85 6.40 -8.06 -11.35
N GLY A 86 6.26 -8.02 -12.69
CA GLY A 86 5.58 -9.07 -13.45
C GLY A 86 4.16 -9.38 -12.94
N PRO A 87 3.78 -10.67 -12.83
CA PRO A 87 2.44 -11.08 -12.40
C PRO A 87 2.03 -10.53 -11.02
N ALA A 88 2.97 -10.45 -10.06
CA ALA A 88 2.66 -9.98 -8.71
C ALA A 88 2.27 -8.49 -8.68
N LEU A 89 2.85 -7.68 -9.57
CA LEU A 89 2.46 -6.28 -9.73
C LEU A 89 1.07 -6.16 -10.38
N GLU A 90 0.80 -6.94 -11.42
CA GLU A 90 -0.48 -6.94 -12.11
C GLU A 90 -1.63 -7.32 -11.16
N ASP A 91 -1.48 -8.42 -10.42
CA ASP A 91 -2.43 -8.86 -9.40
C ASP A 91 -2.68 -7.79 -8.33
N PHE A 92 -1.61 -7.14 -7.85
CA PHE A 92 -1.73 -6.06 -6.85
C PHE A 92 -2.55 -4.88 -7.38
N LEU A 93 -2.29 -4.45 -8.61
CA LEU A 93 -2.99 -3.33 -9.23
C LEU A 93 -4.47 -3.65 -9.49
N MET A 94 -4.79 -4.87 -9.93
CA MET A 94 -6.17 -5.33 -10.14
C MET A 94 -6.96 -5.33 -8.83
N ARG A 95 -6.41 -5.96 -7.78
CA ARG A 95 -7.04 -5.99 -6.45
C ARG A 95 -7.32 -4.60 -5.90
N LYS A 96 -6.38 -3.66 -6.06
CA LYS A 96 -6.56 -2.27 -5.58
C LYS A 96 -7.68 -1.55 -6.32
N ARG A 97 -7.80 -1.74 -7.64
CA ARG A 97 -8.85 -1.13 -8.46
C ARG A 97 -10.25 -1.68 -8.18
N ARG A 98 -10.42 -2.63 -7.24
CA ARG A 98 -11.64 -3.44 -7.09
C ARG A 98 -12.08 -4.09 -8.40
N ALA A 99 -11.14 -4.28 -9.31
CA ALA A 99 -11.34 -5.02 -10.54
C ALA A 99 -11.02 -6.48 -10.23
N THR A 100 -12.02 -7.34 -10.29
CA THR A 100 -11.80 -8.77 -10.45
C THR A 100 -11.30 -9.03 -11.87
N TRP A 101 -10.61 -10.16 -12.08
CA TRP A 101 -10.15 -10.58 -13.41
C TRP A 101 -11.31 -10.60 -14.44
N ASP A 102 -12.54 -10.86 -13.96
CA ASP A 102 -13.78 -10.86 -14.76
C ASP A 102 -14.27 -9.46 -15.23
N ASN A 103 -13.71 -8.36 -14.71
CA ASN A 103 -14.10 -7.00 -15.08
C ASN A 103 -13.27 -6.41 -16.23
N LEU A 104 -12.28 -7.14 -16.74
CA LEU A 104 -11.51 -6.69 -17.90
C LEU A 104 -12.35 -6.95 -19.16
N PRO A 105 -12.72 -5.92 -19.96
CA PRO A 105 -13.34 -6.19 -21.24
C PRO A 105 -12.37 -7.04 -22.07
N LEU A 106 -12.84 -8.18 -22.55
CA LEU A 106 -12.16 -8.99 -23.56
C LEU A 106 -12.70 -8.56 -24.92
N PRO A 107 -12.16 -7.49 -25.56
CA PRO A 107 -12.69 -7.00 -26.84
C PRO A 107 -12.62 -8.02 -27.97
N ALA A 108 -11.78 -9.06 -27.83
CA ALA A 108 -11.68 -10.16 -28.78
C ALA A 108 -12.62 -11.34 -28.48
N PHE A 109 -13.33 -11.31 -27.34
CA PHE A 109 -14.29 -12.34 -26.98
C PHE A 109 -15.70 -11.87 -27.35
N SER A 110 -16.42 -12.71 -28.07
CA SER A 110 -17.79 -12.44 -28.52
C SER A 110 -18.68 -13.65 -28.25
N LEU A 111 -20.00 -13.50 -28.40
CA LEU A 111 -20.96 -14.59 -28.20
C LEU A 111 -20.67 -15.81 -29.08
N SER A 112 -20.03 -15.64 -30.23
CA SER A 112 -19.62 -16.75 -31.10
C SER A 112 -18.44 -17.57 -30.56
N ASN A 113 -17.80 -17.13 -29.48
CA ASN A 113 -16.75 -17.87 -28.78
C ASN A 113 -17.29 -18.68 -27.59
N VAL A 114 -18.60 -18.61 -27.32
CA VAL A 114 -19.28 -19.39 -26.29
C VAL A 114 -19.76 -20.70 -26.90
N ASP A 115 -19.46 -21.81 -26.25
CA ASP A 115 -19.93 -23.14 -26.66
C ASP A 115 -21.36 -23.38 -26.16
N ASP A 116 -22.29 -23.42 -27.09
CA ASP A 116 -23.72 -23.62 -26.81
C ASP A 116 -24.03 -24.99 -26.17
N GLU A 117 -23.24 -26.03 -26.46
CA GLU A 117 -23.42 -27.35 -25.84
C GLU A 117 -23.09 -27.29 -24.35
N ILE A 118 -22.02 -26.58 -23.98
CA ILE A 118 -21.65 -26.36 -22.58
C ILE A 118 -22.70 -25.50 -21.88
N VAL A 119 -23.18 -24.41 -22.50
CA VAL A 119 -24.23 -23.56 -21.92
C VAL A 119 -25.51 -24.36 -21.65
N THR A 120 -25.84 -25.31 -22.52
CA THR A 120 -27.02 -26.17 -22.37
C THR A 120 -26.91 -27.07 -21.14
N GLN A 121 -25.70 -27.52 -20.76
CA GLN A 121 -25.49 -28.33 -19.55
C GLN A 121 -25.73 -27.56 -18.24
N PHE A 122 -25.66 -26.23 -18.27
CA PHE A 122 -25.95 -25.37 -17.10
C PHE A 122 -27.44 -24.97 -16.99
N LYS A 123 -28.24 -25.23 -18.02
CA LYS A 123 -29.70 -25.07 -17.96
C LYS A 123 -30.29 -26.32 -17.30
N LEU A 124 -30.33 -26.31 -15.96
CA LEU A 124 -31.15 -27.23 -15.16
C LEU A 124 -32.62 -27.16 -15.59
#